data_AF-A0A531KPZ4-F1
#
_entry.id   AF-A0A531KPZ4-F1
#
_cell.length_a   1.000
_cell.length_b   1.000
_cell.length_c   1.000
_cell.angle_alpha   90.00
_cell.angle_beta   90.00
_cell.angle_gamma   90.00
#
_symmetry.space_group_name_H-M   'P 1'
#
loop_
_entity.id
_entity.type
_entity.pdbx_description
1 polymer ?
#
loop_
_entity_poly.entity_id
_entity_poly.type
_entity_poly.pdbx_seq_one_letter_code
_entity_poly.pdbx_strand_id
1 'polypeptide(L)'
;RYAEGLGDIVKAARNLDGGRSAWAQYAIETPKRDGLKAHLGEKGIPSVIYYVKPLHSQIAYRDYPRTPTGLAVSEELPKRILCLPMHPYLSEADQDEIIETIRNYIGSNSAHVAAA
;
A
#
# COMPACT_ATOMS: atom_id res chain seq x y z
N ARG A 1 -11.83 -2.09 10.46
CA ARG A 1 -10.55 -1.64 11.07
C ARG A 1 -9.69 -0.86 10.09
N TYR A 2 -8.82 -1.45 9.25
CA TYR A 2 -7.91 -0.64 8.40
C TYR A 2 -8.60 0.44 7.56
N ALA A 3 -9.71 0.13 6.89
CA ALA A 3 -10.42 1.11 6.05
C ALA A 3 -10.94 2.32 6.84
N GLU A 4 -11.31 2.09 8.10
CA GLU A 4 -11.80 3.12 9.03
C GLU A 4 -10.63 3.89 9.65
N GLY A 5 -9.61 3.17 10.13
CA GLY A 5 -8.47 3.76 10.84
C GLY A 5 -7.44 4.46 9.95
N LEU A 6 -7.46 4.21 8.63
CA LEU A 6 -6.48 4.78 7.69
C LEU A 6 -7.12 5.57 6.54
N GLY A 7 -8.44 5.43 6.31
CA GLY A 7 -9.09 5.93 5.10
C GLY A 7 -9.12 7.46 4.95
N ASP A 8 -8.80 8.20 6.02
CA ASP A 8 -8.67 9.66 6.05
C ASP A 8 -7.27 10.16 5.68
N ILE A 9 -6.24 9.30 5.76
CA ILE A 9 -4.83 9.68 5.53
C ILE A 9 -4.17 8.97 4.34
N VAL A 10 -4.76 7.86 3.87
CA VAL A 10 -4.32 7.11 2.69
C VAL A 10 -5.54 6.58 1.94
N LYS A 11 -5.36 6.17 0.68
CA LYS A 11 -6.41 5.45 -0.04
C LYS A 11 -6.42 4.00 0.42
N ALA A 12 -7.40 3.64 1.25
CA ALA A 12 -7.55 2.30 1.80
C ALA A 12 -8.59 1.46 1.02
N ALA A 13 -8.32 0.16 0.85
CA ALA A 13 -9.25 -0.75 0.19
C ALA A 13 -10.57 -0.90 0.97
N ARG A 14 -11.69 -0.89 0.24
CA ARG A 14 -13.06 -1.06 0.76
C ARG A 14 -13.80 -2.10 -0.07
N ASN A 15 -14.81 -2.73 0.53
CA ASN A 15 -15.74 -3.56 -0.24
C ASN A 15 -16.56 -2.65 -1.16
N LEU A 16 -16.85 -3.15 -2.36
CA LEU A 16 -17.81 -2.53 -3.27
C LEU A 16 -19.23 -2.89 -2.83
N ASP A 17 -20.20 -2.07 -3.22
CA ASP A 17 -21.61 -2.31 -2.92
C ASP A 17 -22.05 -3.69 -3.43
N GLY A 18 -22.69 -4.46 -2.55
CA GLY A 18 -23.13 -5.84 -2.84
C GLY A 18 -22.01 -6.87 -2.90
N GLY A 19 -20.75 -6.50 -2.68
CA GLY A 19 -19.59 -7.38 -2.71
C GLY A 19 -18.93 -7.60 -1.35
N ARG A 20 -18.25 -8.74 -1.21
CA ARG A 20 -17.36 -9.01 -0.06
C ARG A 20 -16.04 -9.60 -0.55
N SER A 21 -14.94 -8.96 -0.17
CA SER A 21 -13.60 -9.49 -0.37
C SER A 21 -13.27 -10.55 0.69
N ALA A 22 -12.56 -11.60 0.28
CA ALA A 22 -11.92 -12.55 1.19
C ALA A 22 -10.60 -12.00 1.80
N TRP A 23 -10.15 -10.83 1.34
CA TRP A 23 -8.95 -10.15 1.82
C TRP A 23 -7.67 -10.99 1.83
N ALA A 24 -7.40 -11.70 0.71
CA ALA A 24 -6.12 -12.38 0.52
C ALA A 24 -4.91 -11.43 0.68
N GLN A 25 -5.11 -10.15 0.32
CA GLN A 25 -4.19 -9.06 0.59
C GLN A 25 -5.03 -7.83 0.98
N TYR A 26 -4.53 -7.04 1.93
CA TYR A 26 -5.10 -5.73 2.23
C TYR A 26 -4.16 -4.62 1.76
N ALA A 27 -4.55 -3.89 0.71
CA ALA A 27 -3.73 -2.86 0.09
C ALA A 27 -4.17 -1.45 0.48
N ILE A 28 -3.18 -0.58 0.67
CA ILE A 28 -3.34 0.87 0.74
C ILE A 28 -2.52 1.51 -0.39
N GLU A 29 -2.88 2.73 -0.79
CA GLU A 29 -2.08 3.56 -1.69
C GLU A 29 -1.68 4.88 -1.00
N THR A 30 -0.38 5.23 -1.07
CA THR A 30 0.18 6.48 -0.55
C THR A 30 1.37 6.95 -1.39
N PRO A 31 1.57 8.26 -1.63
CA PRO A 31 2.77 8.75 -2.29
C PRO A 31 4.04 8.51 -1.44
N LYS A 32 3.91 8.30 -0.13
CA LYS A 32 5.03 8.05 0.79
C LYS A 32 5.38 6.56 0.92
N ARG A 33 5.09 5.75 -0.10
CA ARG A 33 5.09 4.28 -0.03
C ARG A 33 6.40 3.69 0.45
N ASP A 34 7.51 4.01 -0.21
CA ASP A 34 8.82 3.43 0.10
C ASP A 34 9.29 3.80 1.51
N GLY A 35 9.09 5.06 1.90
CA GLY A 35 9.39 5.54 3.24
C GLY A 35 8.51 4.90 4.32
N LEU A 36 7.20 4.73 4.05
CA LEU A 36 6.31 4.02 4.96
C LEU A 36 6.71 2.55 5.10
N LYS A 37 7.06 1.89 4.00
CA LYS A 37 7.54 0.50 4.01
C LYS A 37 8.81 0.36 4.87
N ALA A 38 9.76 1.29 4.75
CA ALA A 38 10.96 1.30 5.56
C ALA A 38 10.63 1.50 7.05
N HIS A 39 9.79 2.49 7.36
CA HIS A 39 9.36 2.79 8.73
C HIS A 39 8.65 1.61 9.41
N LEU A 40 7.74 0.93 8.70
CA LEU A 40 7.10 -0.28 9.21
C LEU A 40 8.13 -1.40 9.45
N GLY A 41 9.11 -1.54 8.56
CA GLY A 41 10.21 -2.49 8.72
C GLY A 41 11.05 -2.23 9.98
N GLU A 42 11.38 -0.97 10.27
CA GLU A 42 12.08 -0.57 11.51
C GLU A 42 11.29 -0.89 12.78
N LYS A 43 9.96 -0.95 12.67
CA LYS A 43 9.03 -1.34 13.76
C LYS A 43 8.71 -2.83 13.78
N GLY A 44 9.35 -3.64 12.93
CA GLY A 44 9.08 -5.09 12.86
C GLY A 44 7.75 -5.47 12.19
N ILE A 45 7.07 -4.51 11.57
CA ILE A 45 5.79 -4.74 10.88
C ILE A 45 6.06 -5.12 9.41
N PRO A 46 5.77 -6.37 9.00
CA PRO A 46 6.00 -6.78 7.63
C PRO A 46 5.02 -6.09 6.67
N SER A 47 5.53 -5.59 5.54
CA SER A 47 4.72 -5.01 4.47
C SER A 47 5.33 -5.32 3.10
N VAL A 48 4.46 -5.51 2.10
CA VAL A 48 4.87 -6.04 0.79
C VAL A 48 4.33 -5.19 -0.35
N ILE A 49 5.10 -5.06 -1.43
CA ILE A 49 4.67 -4.40 -2.67
C ILE A 49 4.25 -5.48 -3.66
N TYR A 50 2.94 -5.62 -3.85
CA TYR A 50 2.37 -6.45 -4.91
C TYR A 50 1.82 -5.57 -6.03
N TYR A 51 2.52 -5.37 -7.15
CA TYR A 51 3.88 -5.85 -7.49
C TYR A 51 4.78 -4.67 -7.85
N VAL A 52 6.10 -4.85 -7.72
CA VAL A 52 7.11 -3.79 -7.98
C VAL A 52 7.16 -3.38 -9.46
N LYS A 53 6.80 -4.29 -10.38
CA LYS A 53 6.85 -4.05 -11.82
C LYS A 53 5.59 -4.60 -12.50
N PRO A 54 4.94 -3.85 -13.39
CA PRO A 54 3.79 -4.35 -14.12
C PRO A 54 4.19 -5.42 -15.13
N LEU A 55 3.23 -6.28 -15.48
CA LEU A 55 3.47 -7.48 -16.28
C LEU A 55 4.14 -7.18 -17.63
N HIS A 56 3.64 -6.17 -18.37
CA HIS A 56 4.17 -5.78 -19.70
C HIS A 56 5.61 -5.26 -19.66
N SER A 57 6.09 -4.84 -18.49
CA SER A 57 7.47 -4.37 -18.30
C SER A 57 8.44 -5.47 -17.86
N GLN A 58 7.94 -6.67 -17.54
CA GLN A 58 8.80 -7.78 -17.17
C GLN A 58 9.60 -8.30 -18.39
N ILE A 59 10.81 -8.81 -18.14
CA ILE A 59 11.71 -9.31 -19.19
C ILE A 59 11.05 -10.42 -20.01
N ALA A 60 10.28 -11.30 -19.35
CA ALA A 60 9.54 -12.38 -19.99
C ALA A 60 8.53 -11.90 -21.05
N TYR A 61 8.13 -10.62 -21.01
CA TYR A 61 7.15 -10.03 -21.93
C TYR A 61 7.79 -9.05 -22.95
N ARG A 62 9.11 -9.01 -23.08
CA ARG A 62 9.79 -8.07 -23.99
C ARG A 62 9.36 -8.24 -25.44
N ASP A 63 9.14 -9.48 -25.87
CA ASP A 63 8.91 -9.82 -27.28
C ASP A 63 7.41 -9.88 -27.62
N TYR A 64 6.53 -9.49 -26.70
CA TYR A 64 5.08 -9.44 -26.91
C TYR A 64 4.60 -8.01 -27.21
N PRO A 65 3.49 -7.86 -27.98
CA PRO A 65 2.94 -6.55 -28.31
C PRO A 65 2.63 -5.72 -27.07
N ARG A 66 2.91 -4.41 -27.17
CA ARG A 66 2.55 -3.41 -26.16
C ARG A 66 1.58 -2.40 -26.77
N THR A 67 0.68 -1.88 -25.95
CA THR A 67 -0.15 -0.75 -26.38
C THR A 67 0.75 0.45 -26.67
N PRO A 68 0.52 1.18 -27.78
CA PRO A 68 1.31 2.36 -28.12
C PRO A 68 1.10 3.51 -27.12
N THR A 69 0.00 3.50 -26.36
CA THR A 69 -0.34 4.54 -25.39
C THR A 69 0.12 4.26 -23.96
N GLY A 70 0.75 3.10 -23.71
CA GLY A 70 1.13 2.66 -22.37
C GLY A 70 -0.07 2.21 -21.50
N LEU A 71 0.23 1.76 -20.28
CA LEU A 71 -0.76 1.33 -19.29
C LEU A 71 -0.55 2.09 -17.98
N ALA A 72 -0.93 3.37 -17.97
CA ALA A 72 -0.62 4.32 -16.89
C ALA A 72 -0.99 3.82 -15.49
N VAL A 73 -2.15 3.18 -15.33
CA VAL A 73 -2.56 2.62 -14.02
C VAL A 73 -1.58 1.53 -13.58
N SER A 74 -1.25 0.59 -14.47
CA SER A 74 -0.30 -0.50 -14.19
C SER A 74 1.11 0.02 -13.92
N GLU A 75 1.51 1.10 -14.57
CA GLU A 75 2.85 1.70 -14.46
C GLU A 75 3.02 2.53 -13.18
N GLU A 76 1.97 3.23 -12.77
CA GLU A 76 2.03 4.16 -11.63
C GLU A 76 1.63 3.53 -10.29
N LEU A 77 0.75 2.51 -10.30
CA LEU A 77 0.30 1.86 -9.06
C LEU A 77 1.46 1.25 -8.23
N PRO A 78 2.47 0.58 -8.84
CA PRO A 78 3.64 0.07 -8.13
C PRO A 78 4.46 1.12 -7.38
N LYS A 79 4.27 2.42 -7.63
CA LYS A 79 4.98 3.50 -6.92
C LYS A 79 4.29 3.90 -5.61
N ARG A 80 3.02 3.54 -5.44
CA ARG A 80 2.19 3.99 -4.30
C ARG A 80 1.49 2.89 -3.52
N ILE A 81 1.37 1.68 -4.08
CA ILE A 81 0.71 0.55 -3.40
C ILE A 81 1.59 -0.10 -2.34
N LEU A 82 1.00 -0.42 -1.19
CA LEU A 82 1.61 -1.21 -0.12
C LEU A 82 0.57 -2.15 0.49
N CYS A 83 0.90 -3.42 0.62
CA CYS A 83 0.08 -4.41 1.27
C CYS A 83 0.49 -4.54 2.75
N LEU A 84 -0.50 -4.45 3.62
CA LEU A 84 -0.38 -4.57 5.08
C LEU A 84 -0.61 -6.03 5.53
N PRO A 85 -0.19 -6.40 6.75
CA PRO A 85 -0.51 -7.69 7.33
C PRO A 85 -2.02 -7.96 7.31
N MET A 86 -2.39 -9.12 6.77
CA MET A 86 -3.76 -9.59 6.69
C MET A 86 -3.77 -11.12 6.66
N HIS A 87 -4.22 -11.73 7.75
CA HIS A 87 -4.35 -13.17 7.91
C HIS A 87 -5.34 -13.47 9.05
N PRO A 88 -5.94 -14.69 9.12
CA PRO A 88 -6.97 -14.99 10.13
C PRO A 88 -6.49 -14.91 11.59
N TYR A 89 -5.17 -15.00 11.81
CA TYR A 89 -4.58 -14.93 13.15
C TYR A 89 -4.12 -13.51 13.56
N LEU A 90 -4.40 -12.48 12.75
CA LEU A 90 -4.00 -11.11 13.08
C LEU A 90 -4.91 -10.59 14.20
N SER A 91 -4.35 -10.25 15.35
CA SER A 91 -5.15 -9.75 16.46
C SER A 91 -5.61 -8.32 16.21
N GLU A 92 -6.68 -7.90 16.90
CA GLU A 92 -7.11 -6.49 16.83
C GLU A 92 -6.02 -5.55 17.38
N ALA A 93 -5.31 -5.96 18.42
CA ALA A 93 -4.22 -5.17 19.00
C ALA A 93 -3.06 -4.97 18.02
N ASP A 94 -2.63 -6.02 17.32
CA ASP A 94 -1.60 -5.90 16.27
C ASP A 94 -2.10 -4.99 15.14
N GLN A 95 -3.37 -5.13 14.74
CA GLN A 95 -3.95 -4.29 13.70
C GLN A 95 -4.02 -2.82 14.12
N ASP A 96 -4.32 -2.54 15.38
CA ASP A 96 -4.35 -1.20 15.96
C ASP A 96 -2.94 -0.60 16.03
N GLU A 97 -1.91 -1.38 16.42
CA GLU A 97 -0.49 -0.96 16.39
C GLU A 97 -0.05 -0.60 14.97
N ILE A 98 -0.45 -1.40 13.97
CA ILE A 98 -0.15 -1.12 12.56
C ILE A 98 -0.83 0.20 12.13
N ILE A 99 -2.10 0.40 12.50
CA ILE A 99 -2.82 1.63 12.20
C ILE A 99 -2.12 2.84 12.82
N GLU A 100 -1.81 2.77 14.12
CA GLU A 100 -1.15 3.86 14.85
C GLU A 100 0.23 4.18 14.24
N THR A 101 1.04 3.16 13.95
CA THR A 101 2.36 3.32 13.33
C THR A 101 2.26 4.05 11.98
N ILE A 102 1.29 3.66 11.14
CA ILE A 102 1.06 4.34 9.85
C ILE A 102 0.60 5.79 10.07
N ARG A 103 -0.34 6.03 11.00
CA ARG A 103 -0.83 7.38 11.30
C ARG A 103 0.29 8.29 11.79
N ASN A 104 1.14 7.81 12.68
CA ASN A 104 2.30 8.56 13.18
C ASN A 104 3.25 8.92 12.03
N TYR A 105 3.58 7.97 11.15
CA TYR A 105 4.45 8.27 10.01
C TYR A 105 3.84 9.28 9.02
N ILE A 106 2.57 9.11 8.66
CA ILE A 106 1.91 9.96 7.66
C ILE A 106 1.59 11.35 8.23
N GLY A 107 1.10 11.40 9.48
CA GLY A 107 0.66 12.60 10.19
C GLY A 107 1.78 13.45 10.78
N SER A 108 2.90 12.85 11.23
CA SER A 108 4.01 13.62 11.81
C SER A 108 4.88 14.34 10.77
N ASN A 109 4.70 14.09 9.46
CA ASN A 109 5.59 14.65 8.43
C ASN A 109 5.16 16.01 7.85
N SER A 110 4.12 16.66 8.41
CA SER A 110 3.82 18.06 8.08
C SER A 110 4.78 19.05 8.75
N ALA A 111 5.59 18.60 9.73
CA ALA A 111 6.48 19.47 10.50
C ALA A 111 7.94 19.53 9.97
N HIS A 112 8.40 18.55 9.17
CA HIS A 112 9.82 18.47 8.81
C HIS A 112 10.20 18.94 7.39
N VAL A 113 9.22 19.36 6.57
CA VAL A 113 9.47 19.95 5.24
C VAL A 113 9.43 21.48 5.26
N ALA A 114 9.08 22.10 6.40
CA ALA A 114 9.10 23.55 6.59
C ALA A 114 10.45 24.09 7.12
N ALA A 115 11.49 23.25 7.22
CA ALA A 115 12.79 23.60 7.80
C ALA A 115 13.99 23.16 6.94
N ALA A 116 13.84 23.13 5.61
CA ALA A 116 14.95 23.00 4.66
C ALA A 116 14.85 24.08 3.58
#